data_AF-A0A132A4I8-F1
#
_entry.id   AF-A0A132A4I8-F1
#
_cell.length_a   1.000
_cell.length_b   1.000
_cell.length_c   1.000
_cell.angle_alpha   90.00
_cell.angle_beta   90.00
_cell.angle_gamma   90.00
#
_symmetry.space_group_name_H-M   'P 1'
#
loop_
_entity.id
_entity.type
_entity.pdbx_description
1 polymer ?
#
loop_
_entity_poly.entity_id
_entity_poly.type
_entity_poly.pdbx_seq_one_letter_code
_entity_poly.pdbx_strand_id
1 'polypeptide(L)' 'MGKPKGLKTARKHVNNRRDQRWHDKDYKKAHLGTRWKANPFAGASHAKGIVLEKAKKNDQEAKQTS' A
#
# COMPACT_ATOMS: atom_id res chain seq x y z
N MET A 1 15.90 19.61 -13.46
CA MET A 1 15.21 20.83 -12.95
C MET A 1 14.93 20.67 -11.46
N GLY A 2 15.44 21.56 -10.60
CA GLY A 2 15.32 21.47 -9.14
C GLY A 2 14.04 22.10 -8.56
N LYS A 3 13.85 22.01 -7.24
CA LYS A 3 12.75 22.68 -6.53
C LYS A 3 12.93 24.21 -6.58
N PRO A 4 11.85 25.00 -6.77
CA PRO A 4 11.96 26.47 -6.78
C PRO A 4 12.37 26.97 -5.38
N LYS A 5 13.12 28.07 -5.27
CA LYS A 5 13.70 28.57 -4.00
C LYS A 5 13.22 29.98 -3.60
N GLY A 6 12.24 30.54 -4.31
CA GLY A 6 11.77 31.92 -4.08
C GLY A 6 10.85 32.03 -2.86
N LEU A 7 10.82 33.20 -2.22
CA LEU A 7 10.00 33.45 -1.02
C LEU A 7 8.49 33.21 -1.23
N LYS A 8 7.99 33.38 -2.47
CA LYS A 8 6.57 33.22 -2.83
C LYS A 8 6.22 31.84 -3.43
N THR A 9 7.05 30.81 -3.25
CA THR A 9 6.85 29.49 -3.92
C THR A 9 6.13 28.44 -3.06
N ALA A 10 5.61 28.83 -1.89
CA ALA A 10 4.97 27.92 -0.93
C ALA A 10 3.90 27.01 -1.54
N ARG A 11 2.99 27.56 -2.36
CA ARG A 11 1.92 26.79 -3.03
C ARG A 11 2.48 25.67 -3.91
N LYS A 12 3.55 25.96 -4.67
CA LYS A 12 4.20 24.97 -5.54
C LYS A 12 4.82 23.84 -4.72
N HIS A 13 5.45 24.16 -3.59
CA HIS A 13 6.02 23.13 -2.70
C HIS A 13 4.96 22.22 -2.11
N VAL A 14 3.82 22.77 -1.67
CA VAL A 14 2.72 21.98 -1.12
C VAL A 14 2.13 21.05 -2.18
N ASN A 15 1.84 21.57 -3.38
CA ASN A 15 1.28 20.76 -4.46
C ASN A 15 2.25 19.65 -4.88
N ASN A 16 3.51 20.00 -5.13
CA ASN A 16 4.53 19.02 -5.48
C ASN A 16 4.66 17.92 -4.38
N ARG A 17 4.56 18.28 -3.09
CA ARG A 17 4.60 17.28 -2.02
C ARG A 17 3.38 16.36 -2.05
N ARG A 18 2.18 16.89 -2.31
CA ARG A 18 0.95 16.09 -2.40
C ARG A 18 1.04 15.08 -3.55
N ASP A 19 1.48 15.52 -4.72
CA ASP A 19 1.64 14.66 -5.89
C ASP A 19 2.67 13.56 -5.63
N GLN A 20 3.83 13.93 -5.07
CA GLN A 20 4.88 12.97 -4.75
C GLN A 20 4.47 11.96 -3.67
N ARG A 21 3.60 12.34 -2.75
CA ARG A 21 3.09 11.44 -1.70
C ARG A 21 2.27 10.29 -2.28
N TRP A 22 1.60 10.49 -3.42
CA TRP A 22 0.86 9.41 -4.10
C TRP A 22 1.76 8.35 -4.75
N HIS A 23 3.04 8.65 -4.97
CA HIS A 23 4.02 7.67 -5.47
C HIS A 23 4.55 6.74 -4.36
N ASP A 24 4.34 7.10 -3.10
CA ASP A 24 4.65 6.24 -1.96
C ASP A 24 3.61 5.10 -1.87
N LYS A 25 4.11 3.86 -1.88
CA LYS A 25 3.30 2.64 -1.86
C LYS A 25 2.48 2.52 -0.58
N ASP A 26 3.05 2.89 0.57
CA ASP A 26 2.37 2.75 1.85
C ASP A 26 1.29 3.82 2.01
N TYR A 27 1.61 5.05 1.59
CA TYR A 27 0.62 6.12 1.53
C TYR A 27 -0.54 5.75 0.61
N LYS A 28 -0.24 5.22 -0.59
CA LYS A 28 -1.25 4.76 -1.54
C LYS A 28 -2.07 3.61 -0.95
N LYS A 29 -1.47 2.62 -0.29
CA LYS A 29 -2.19 1.49 0.32
C LYS A 29 -3.13 1.93 1.46
N ALA A 30 -2.74 2.94 2.23
CA ALA A 30 -3.55 3.47 3.32
C ALA A 30 -4.69 4.38 2.85
N HIS A 31 -4.43 5.20 1.82
CA HIS A 31 -5.38 6.24 1.36
C HIS A 31 -6.19 5.82 0.13
N LEU A 32 -5.79 4.73 -0.55
CA LEU A 32 -6.63 4.07 -1.54
C LEU A 32 -7.54 3.08 -0.81
N GLY A 33 -8.84 3.11 -1.11
CA GLY A 33 -9.85 2.23 -0.49
C GLY A 33 -9.65 0.73 -0.73
N THR A 34 -8.56 0.32 -1.39
CA THR A 34 -8.18 -1.08 -1.61
C THR A 34 -7.98 -1.83 -0.30
N ARG A 35 -7.50 -1.17 0.76
CA ARG A 35 -7.39 -1.78 2.10
C ARG A 35 -8.72 -2.31 2.63
N TRP A 36 -9.84 -1.69 2.27
CA TRP A 36 -11.17 -2.07 2.75
C TRP A 36 -11.89 -3.00 1.78
N LYS A 37 -11.73 -2.79 0.48
CA LYS A 37 -12.46 -3.53 -0.55
C LYS A 37 -11.83 -4.89 -0.89
N ALA A 38 -10.51 -4.97 -0.93
CA ALA A 38 -9.80 -6.16 -1.43
C ALA A 38 -9.14 -6.99 -0.32
N ASN A 39 -9.09 -6.48 0.92
CA ASN A 39 -8.56 -7.24 2.04
C ASN A 39 -9.60 -8.28 2.49
N PRO A 40 -9.29 -9.60 2.51
CA PRO A 40 -10.23 -10.62 2.98
C PRO A 40 -10.60 -10.46 4.47
N PHE A 41 -9.81 -9.71 5.25
CA PHE A 41 -10.12 -9.34 6.63
C PHE A 41 -10.77 -7.95 6.75
N ALA A 42 -11.03 -7.27 5.63
CA ALA A 42 -11.62 -5.93 5.57
C ALA A 42 -10.98 -4.93 6.56
N GLY A 43 -9.67 -5.07 6.83
CA GLY A 43 -8.93 -4.19 7.74
C GLY A 43 -8.82 -4.66 9.21
N ALA A 44 -9.42 -5.80 9.57
CA ALA A 44 -9.28 -6.45 10.87
C ALA A 44 -7.97 -7.25 10.99
N SER A 45 -7.54 -7.51 12.22
CA SER A 45 -6.35 -8.35 12.52
C SER A 45 -6.60 -9.84 12.31
N HIS A 46 -7.84 -10.29 12.53
CA HIS A 46 -8.24 -11.70 12.49
C HIS A 46 -9.67 -11.80 11.96
N ALA A 47 -10.01 -12.94 11.34
CA ALA A 47 -11.39 -13.29 11.05
C ALA A 47 -11.66 -14.76 11.38
N LYS A 48 -12.92 -15.07 11.64
CA LYS A 48 -13.42 -16.43 11.82
C LYS A 48 -13.96 -16.93 10.48
N GLY A 49 -13.66 -18.18 10.12
CA GLY A 49 -14.11 -18.80 8.87
C GLY A 49 -14.50 -20.26 9.08
N ILE A 50 -15.19 -20.83 8.10
CA ILE A 50 -15.59 -22.25 8.07
C ILE A 50 -14.59 -23.01 7.19
N VAL A 51 -14.22 -24.22 7.60
CA VAL A 51 -13.31 -25.08 6.84
C VAL A 51 -14.07 -25.70 5.66
N LEU A 52 -13.56 -25.52 4.44
CA LEU A 52 -14.09 -26.18 3.24
C LEU A 52 -13.37 -27.51 3.02
N GLU A 53 -12.04 -27.47 2.86
CA GLU A 53 -11.21 -28.66 2.59
C GLU A 53 -9.82 -28.53 3.23
N LYS A 54 -9.13 -29.65 3.42
CA LYS A 54 -7.74 -29.67 3.91
C LYS A 54 -6.77 -29.61 2.73
N ALA A 55 -6.30 -28.40 2.39
CA ALA A 55 -5.34 -28.20 1.32
C ALA A 55 -3.94 -28.78 1.67
N LYS A 56 -3.35 -29.56 0.76
CA LYS A 56 -1.92 -29.88 0.77
C LYS A 56 -1.20 -28.78 -0.02
N LYS A 57 -0.25 -28.06 0.60
CA LYS A 57 0.67 -27.19 -0.15
C LYS A 57 1.65 -28.13 -0.84
N ASN A 58 1.66 -28.15 -2.17
CA ASN A 58 2.72 -28.84 -2.90
C ASN A 58 4.00 -28.03 -2.64
N ASP A 59 5.00 -28.68 -2.03
CA ASP A 59 6.29 -28.11 -1.63
C ASP A 59 7.18 -27.78 -2.85
N GLN A 60 6.72 -26.92 -3.75
CA GLN A 60 7.57 -26.26 -4.73
C GLN A 60 7.43 -24.75 -4.56
N GLU A 61 8.59 -24.07 -4.46
CA GLU A 61 8.78 -22.68 -4.04
C GLU A 61 8.72 -22.43 -2.52
N ALA A 62 9.48 -23.21 -1.75
CA ALA A 62 10.22 -22.59 -0.65
C ALA A 62 11.13 -21.51 -1.29
N LYS A 63 10.69 -20.25 -1.18
CA LYS A 63 11.31 -19.08 -1.80
C LYS A 63 12.83 -19.15 -1.66
N GLN A 64 13.51 -19.21 -2.80
CA GLN A 64 14.96 -19.16 -2.92
C GLN A 64 15.45 -17.89 -2.22
N THR A 65 16.14 -18.06 -1.10
CA THR A 65 16.77 -16.99 -0.34
C THR A 65 18.03 -16.53 -1.04
N SER A 66 18.06 -15.27 -1.48
CA SER A 66 19.26 -14.44 -1.61
C SER A 66 18.95 -13.01 -1.18
#